data_AF-A0A143DC27-F1
#
_entry.id   AF-A0A143DC27-F1
#
_cell.length_a   1.000
_cell.length_b   1.000
_cell.length_c   1.000
_cell.angle_alpha   90.00
_cell.angle_beta   90.00
_cell.angle_gamma   90.00
#
_symmetry.space_group_name_H-M   'P 1'
#
loop_
_entity.id
_entity.type
_entity.pdbx_description
1 polymer ?
#
loop_
_entity_poly.entity_id
_entity_poly.type
_entity_poly.pdbx_seq_one_letter_code
_entity_poly.pdbx_strand_id
1 'polypeptide(L)'
;MPWAPKKPCCQRGCRRLTSGRFCDVHQTAADAEQRASSRIYDRLRGSAAKRGYGSRWRAARLAFLKEHPLCECEACGGGAMRVAAATVVDHIIPHRGDQGLFWSRRNWRAMAKVCHDRKTARQDGGLGNPVTATAKAIDKPWRCGQT
;
A
#
# COMPACT_ATOMS: atom_id res chain seq x y z
N MET A 1 1.65 -34.28 14.33
CA MET A 1 2.58 -34.48 13.20
C MET A 1 2.96 -33.11 12.64
N PRO A 2 4.23 -32.84 12.29
CA PRO A 2 4.60 -31.57 11.66
C PRO A 2 3.91 -31.40 10.30
N TRP A 3 3.41 -30.19 10.02
CA TRP A 3 2.58 -29.90 8.85
C TRP A 3 3.32 -30.00 7.50
N ALA A 4 4.66 -29.88 7.50
CA ALA A 4 5.50 -30.06 6.32
C ALA A 4 6.93 -30.51 6.70
N PRO A 5 7.64 -31.25 5.82
CA PRO A 5 9.04 -31.58 6.03
C PRO A 5 9.91 -30.31 6.00
N LYS A 6 11.01 -30.30 6.76
CA LYS A 6 11.98 -29.19 6.72
C LYS A 6 12.70 -29.21 5.37
N LYS A 7 12.92 -28.03 4.80
CA LYS A 7 13.60 -27.83 3.51
C LYS A 7 14.93 -27.10 3.68
N PRO A 8 15.89 -27.24 2.75
CA PRO A 8 17.13 -26.50 2.79
C PRO A 8 16.90 -24.98 2.79
N CYS A 9 17.75 -24.26 3.51
CA CYS A 9 17.80 -22.80 3.49
C CYS A 9 18.02 -22.28 2.05
N CYS A 10 17.30 -21.24 1.64
CA CYS A 10 17.46 -20.65 0.31
C CYS A 10 18.74 -19.80 0.13
N GLN A 11 19.56 -19.63 1.17
CA GLN A 11 20.85 -18.94 1.05
C GLN A 11 21.82 -19.79 0.22
N ARG A 12 22.47 -19.19 -0.79
CA ARG A 12 23.46 -19.88 -1.61
C ARG A 12 24.54 -20.52 -0.74
N GLY A 13 24.76 -21.82 -0.92
CA GLY A 13 25.75 -22.60 -0.18
C GLY A 13 25.32 -23.07 1.22
N CYS A 14 24.16 -22.65 1.74
CA CYS A 14 23.68 -23.09 3.06
C CYS A 14 22.85 -24.38 2.94
N ARG A 15 23.26 -25.44 3.64
CA ARG A 15 22.55 -26.74 3.68
C ARG A 15 21.67 -26.95 4.93
N ARG A 16 21.55 -25.93 5.79
CA ARG A 16 20.76 -26.03 7.04
C ARG A 16 19.27 -26.17 6.72
N LEU A 17 18.58 -27.09 7.40
CA LEU A 17 17.15 -27.33 7.23
C LEU A 17 16.31 -26.32 8.04
N THR A 18 15.28 -25.76 7.42
CA THR A 18 14.37 -24.77 7.99
C THR A 18 12.91 -25.07 7.62
N SER A 19 11.97 -24.56 8.41
CA SER A 19 10.55 -24.52 8.05
C SER A 19 10.19 -23.30 7.20
N GLY A 20 11.03 -22.25 7.23
CA GLY A 20 10.83 -20.99 6.51
C GLY A 20 11.57 -20.92 5.17
N ARG A 21 11.81 -19.69 4.69
CA ARG A 21 12.64 -19.43 3.50
C ARG A 21 14.13 -19.53 3.83
N PHE A 22 14.52 -19.02 4.99
CA PHE A 22 15.90 -19.01 5.48
C PHE A 22 16.01 -19.71 6.84
N CYS A 23 17.21 -20.12 7.23
CA CYS A 23 17.47 -20.50 8.62
C CYS A 23 17.54 -19.25 9.51
N ASP A 24 17.42 -19.43 10.82
CA ASP A 24 17.58 -18.40 11.86
C ASP A 24 18.65 -17.33 11.58
N VAL A 25 19.87 -17.76 11.24
CA VAL A 25 21.00 -16.86 10.94
C VAL A 25 20.71 -16.01 9.69
N HIS A 26 20.28 -16.64 8.60
CA HIS A 26 20.02 -15.94 7.34
C HIS A 26 18.70 -15.16 7.34
N GLN A 27 17.73 -15.57 8.16
CA GLN A 27 16.49 -14.84 8.37
C GLN A 27 16.80 -13.50 9.05
N THR A 28 17.67 -13.50 10.05
CA THR A 28 18.11 -12.26 10.73
C THR A 28 18.77 -11.30 9.73
N ALA A 29 19.64 -11.80 8.85
CA ALA A 29 20.27 -11.00 7.82
C ALA A 29 19.26 -10.45 6.79
N ALA A 30 18.34 -11.28 6.31
CA ALA A 30 17.28 -10.87 5.39
C ALA A 30 16.34 -9.82 6.01
N ASP A 31 15.95 -10.00 7.27
CA ASP A 31 15.13 -9.04 8.00
C ASP A 31 15.88 -7.71 8.21
N ALA A 32 17.19 -7.77 8.49
CA ALA A 32 18.03 -6.58 8.62
C ALA A 32 18.12 -5.81 7.29
N GLU A 33 18.33 -6.51 6.18
CA GLU A 33 18.34 -5.93 4.83
C GLU A 33 16.98 -5.30 4.48
N GLN A 34 15.88 -6.00 4.75
CA GLN A 34 14.53 -5.49 4.52
C GLN A 34 14.28 -4.23 5.35
N ARG A 35 14.62 -4.24 6.66
CA ARG A 35 14.51 -3.06 7.53
C ARG A 35 15.38 -1.90 7.03
N ALA A 36 16.59 -2.16 6.57
CA ALA A 36 17.48 -1.14 6.01
C ALA A 36 16.86 -0.51 4.75
N SER A 37 16.34 -1.33 3.84
CA SER A 37 15.65 -0.89 2.63
C SER A 37 14.40 -0.05 2.94
N SER A 38 13.57 -0.49 3.90
CA SER A 38 12.40 0.27 4.36
C SER A 38 12.80 1.64 4.94
N ARG A 39 13.87 1.70 5.75
CA ARG A 39 14.38 2.97 6.31
C ARG A 39 14.86 3.93 5.23
N ILE A 40 15.52 3.43 4.18
CA ILE A 40 15.94 4.24 3.03
C ILE A 40 14.70 4.79 2.31
N TYR A 41 13.71 3.93 2.03
CA TYR A 41 12.46 4.34 1.40
C TYR A 41 11.72 5.41 2.22
N ASP A 42 11.58 5.22 3.53
CA ASP A 42 10.93 6.17 4.43
C ASP A 42 11.66 7.52 4.47
N ARG A 43 13.00 7.50 4.45
CA ARG A 43 13.82 8.72 4.39
C ARG A 43 13.61 9.46 3.06
N LEU A 44 13.61 8.76 1.93
CA LEU A 44 13.40 9.35 0.60
C LEU A 44 11.98 9.93 0.45
N ARG A 45 10.98 9.24 0.98
CA ARG A 45 9.58 9.69 0.97
C ARG A 45 9.35 10.91 1.87
N GLY A 46 10.12 11.03 2.93
CA GLY A 46 9.97 12.10 3.93
C GLY A 46 8.75 11.92 4.84
N SER A 47 8.66 12.77 5.86
CA SER A 47 7.60 12.66 6.87
C SER A 47 6.22 12.98 6.31
N ALA A 48 5.17 12.39 6.91
CA ALA A 48 3.78 12.66 6.53
C ALA A 48 3.45 14.16 6.61
N ALA A 49 3.96 14.86 7.62
CA ALA A 49 3.79 16.31 7.78
C ALA A 49 4.41 17.10 6.62
N LYS A 50 5.64 16.76 6.20
CA LYS A 50 6.29 17.39 5.03
C LYS A 50 5.50 17.18 3.74
N ARG A 51 4.77 16.06 3.62
CA ARG A 51 3.93 15.76 2.46
C ARG A 51 2.54 16.43 2.50
N GLY A 52 2.23 17.20 3.54
CA GLY A 52 0.94 17.89 3.70
C GLY A 52 -0.06 17.20 4.64
N TYR A 53 0.21 15.97 5.09
CA TYR A 53 -0.66 15.20 5.99
C TYR A 53 -0.48 15.59 7.48
N GLY A 54 -0.40 16.89 7.77
CA GLY A 54 -0.22 17.44 9.12
C GLY A 54 -1.53 17.76 9.86
N SER A 55 -1.45 18.58 10.91
CA SER A 55 -2.61 19.04 11.69
C SER A 55 -3.66 19.77 10.86
N ARG A 56 -3.22 20.66 9.96
CA ARG A 56 -4.08 21.39 9.03
C ARG A 56 -4.90 20.43 8.17
N TRP A 57 -4.30 19.36 7.66
CA TRP A 57 -5.00 18.35 6.88
C TRP A 57 -6.03 17.61 7.73
N ARG A 58 -5.67 17.22 8.95
CA ARG A 58 -6.62 16.56 9.87
C ARG A 58 -7.87 17.41 10.10
N ALA A 59 -7.70 18.71 10.35
CA ALA A 59 -8.83 19.63 10.53
C ALA A 59 -9.67 19.78 9.25
N ALA A 60 -9.03 20.03 8.11
CA ALA A 60 -9.72 20.20 6.83
C ALA A 60 -10.48 18.93 6.39
N ARG A 61 -9.86 17.76 6.60
CA ARG A 61 -10.48 16.45 6.35
C ARG A 61 -11.73 16.24 7.21
N LEU A 62 -11.70 16.61 8.48
CA LEU A 62 -12.86 16.49 9.36
C LEU A 62 -14.00 17.43 8.93
N ALA A 63 -13.68 18.68 8.56
CA ALA A 63 -14.68 19.60 8.04
C ALA A 63 -15.33 19.06 6.74
N PHE A 64 -14.51 18.59 5.81
CA PHE A 64 -14.99 18.01 4.55
C PHE A 64 -15.89 16.79 4.77
N LEU A 65 -15.52 15.87 5.68
CA LEU A 65 -16.35 14.69 5.98
C LEU A 65 -17.67 15.03 6.69
N LYS A 66 -17.76 16.18 7.37
CA LYS A 66 -19.03 16.66 7.94
C LYS A 66 -19.98 17.17 6.86
N GLU A 67 -19.44 17.87 5.85
CA GLU A 67 -20.19 18.36 4.69
C GLU A 67 -20.56 17.21 3.73
N HIS A 68 -19.72 16.17 3.66
CA HIS A 68 -19.88 15.02 2.78
C HIS A 68 -19.94 13.71 3.59
N PRO A 69 -21.07 13.42 4.29
CA PRO A 69 -21.17 12.29 5.21
C PRO A 69 -21.28 10.93 4.50
N LEU A 70 -21.57 10.90 3.20
CA LEU A 70 -21.80 9.68 2.43
C LEU A 70 -20.66 9.40 1.44
N CYS A 71 -20.46 8.12 1.13
CA CYS A 71 -19.47 7.67 0.16
C CYS A 71 -19.86 8.07 -1.28
N GLU A 72 -18.99 8.83 -1.94
CA GLU A 72 -19.18 9.39 -3.30
C GLU A 72 -18.53 8.53 -4.39
N CYS A 73 -18.14 7.29 -4.08
CA CYS A 73 -17.61 6.40 -5.12
C CYS A 73 -18.73 6.00 -6.09
N GLU A 74 -18.40 5.67 -7.35
CA GLU A 74 -19.38 5.28 -8.37
C GLU A 74 -20.31 4.14 -7.92
N ALA A 75 -19.75 3.18 -7.17
CA ALA A 75 -20.50 2.03 -6.64
C ALA A 75 -21.42 2.36 -5.45
N CYS A 76 -21.36 3.56 -4.87
CA CYS A 76 -22.23 4.00 -3.76
C CYS A 76 -23.09 5.21 -4.14
N GLY A 77 -22.57 6.15 -4.93
CA GLY A 77 -23.28 7.36 -5.35
C GLY A 77 -24.07 7.21 -6.65
N GLY A 78 -23.80 6.18 -7.47
CA GLY A 78 -24.41 5.97 -8.79
C GLY A 78 -25.74 5.19 -8.80
N GLY A 79 -26.49 5.16 -7.69
CA GLY A 79 -27.78 4.46 -7.63
C GLY A 79 -27.72 2.98 -7.21
N ALA A 80 -26.59 2.50 -6.71
CA ALA A 80 -26.52 1.18 -6.09
C ALA A 80 -27.09 1.19 -4.66
N MET A 81 -27.74 0.10 -4.25
CA MET A 81 -28.42 -0.10 -2.95
C MET A 81 -27.49 -0.12 -1.71
N ARG A 82 -26.25 0.39 -1.84
CA ARG A 82 -25.27 0.48 -0.74
C ARG A 82 -24.84 1.93 -0.54
N VAL A 83 -25.57 2.59 0.35
CA VAL A 83 -25.14 3.84 0.96
C VAL A 83 -24.22 3.49 2.15
N ALA A 84 -23.00 4.02 2.13
CA ALA A 84 -22.03 3.84 3.22
C ALA A 84 -21.57 5.20 3.72
N ALA A 85 -21.35 5.32 5.03
CA ALA A 85 -20.79 6.52 5.61
C ALA A 85 -19.36 6.74 5.11
N ALA A 86 -19.04 7.97 4.73
CA ALA A 86 -17.68 8.36 4.38
C ALA A 86 -16.83 8.45 5.64
N THR A 87 -15.69 7.77 5.63
CA THR A 87 -14.75 7.76 6.76
C THR A 87 -13.39 8.28 6.37
N VAL A 88 -13.09 8.38 5.07
CA VAL A 88 -11.80 8.83 4.53
C VAL A 88 -12.01 9.81 3.38
N VAL A 89 -11.01 10.66 3.15
CA VAL A 89 -10.98 11.59 2.02
C VAL A 89 -9.90 11.09 1.07
N ASP A 90 -10.31 10.83 -0.16
CA ASP A 90 -9.47 10.37 -1.26
C ASP A 90 -9.14 11.54 -2.19
N HIS A 91 -7.93 11.55 -2.74
CA HIS A 91 -7.59 12.45 -3.84
C HIS A 91 -7.96 11.76 -5.16
N ILE A 92 -8.88 12.36 -5.92
CA ILE A 92 -9.36 11.83 -7.21
C ILE A 92 -8.16 11.64 -8.15
N ILE A 93 -7.36 12.69 -8.28
CA ILE A 93 -6.07 12.69 -8.98
C ILE A 93 -4.96 12.63 -7.91
N PRO A 94 -4.08 11.61 -7.94
CA PRO A 94 -2.95 11.53 -7.02
C PRO A 94 -2.06 12.77 -7.14
N HIS A 95 -1.86 13.48 -6.03
CA HIS A 95 -1.16 14.75 -6.03
C HIS A 95 0.35 14.64 -6.30
N ARG A 96 0.99 13.48 -6.07
CA ARG A 96 2.41 13.19 -6.34
C ARG A 96 3.42 14.26 -5.85
N GLY A 97 3.06 15.03 -4.83
CA GLY A 97 3.87 16.12 -4.27
C GLY A 97 3.38 17.53 -4.59
N ASP A 98 2.49 17.69 -5.58
CA ASP A 98 1.84 18.97 -5.89
C ASP A 98 0.92 19.40 -4.75
N GLN A 99 1.23 20.54 -4.13
CA GLN A 99 0.45 21.07 -3.01
C GLN A 99 -0.84 21.76 -3.48
N GLY A 100 -0.88 22.34 -4.66
CA GLY A 100 -2.11 22.93 -5.21
C GLY A 100 -3.16 21.84 -5.46
N LEU A 101 -2.73 20.73 -6.04
CA LEU A 101 -3.59 19.57 -6.27
C LEU A 101 -3.97 18.85 -4.96
N PHE A 102 -3.08 18.85 -3.96
CA PHE A 102 -3.36 18.30 -2.64
C PHE A 102 -4.45 19.08 -1.90
N TRP A 103 -4.41 20.42 -1.95
CA TRP A 103 -5.35 21.31 -1.23
C TRP A 103 -6.61 21.66 -2.03
N SER A 104 -6.69 21.27 -3.30
CA SER A 104 -7.89 21.48 -4.11
C SER A 104 -9.04 20.62 -3.61
N ARG A 105 -10.06 21.25 -2.99
CA ARG A 105 -11.29 20.56 -2.54
C ARG A 105 -12.02 19.88 -3.69
N ARG A 106 -11.91 20.40 -4.92
CA ARG A 106 -12.47 19.76 -6.13
C ARG A 106 -11.79 18.44 -6.48
N ASN A 107 -10.57 18.23 -5.98
CA ASN A 107 -9.83 16.98 -6.12
C ASN A 107 -10.07 16.03 -4.93
N TRP A 108 -10.88 16.40 -3.94
CA TRP A 108 -11.23 15.54 -2.82
C TRP A 108 -12.50 14.76 -3.12
N ARG A 109 -12.57 13.54 -2.61
CA ARG A 109 -13.75 12.68 -2.68
C ARG A 109 -13.98 12.01 -1.33
N ALA A 110 -15.20 12.09 -0.82
CA ALA A 110 -15.56 11.41 0.42
C ALA A 110 -15.79 9.92 0.13
N MET A 111 -15.09 9.03 0.84
CA MET A 111 -15.19 7.59 0.59
C MET A 111 -15.31 6.80 1.90
N ALA A 112 -16.03 5.68 1.84
CA ALA A 112 -15.95 4.65 2.86
C ALA A 112 -14.59 3.94 2.76
N LYS A 113 -14.00 3.54 3.89
CA LYS A 113 -12.71 2.83 3.96
C LYS A 113 -12.63 1.67 2.96
N VAL A 114 -13.66 0.82 2.94
CA VAL A 114 -13.70 -0.37 2.08
C VAL A 114 -13.63 -0.01 0.59
N CYS A 115 -14.33 1.05 0.18
CA CYS A 115 -14.31 1.51 -1.21
C CYS A 115 -12.97 2.14 -1.58
N HIS A 116 -12.37 2.90 -0.67
CA HIS A 116 -11.04 3.47 -0.85
C HIS A 116 -9.98 2.37 -1.02
N ASP A 117 -9.94 1.38 -0.13
CA ASP A 117 -8.96 0.28 -0.24
C ASP A 117 -9.11 -0.50 -1.53
N ARG A 118 -10.36 -0.74 -1.96
CA ARG A 118 -10.63 -1.41 -3.24
C ARG A 118 -10.09 -0.60 -4.42
N LYS A 119 -10.23 0.73 -4.39
CA LYS A 119 -9.64 1.63 -5.40
C LYS A 119 -8.11 1.50 -5.38
N THR A 120 -7.47 1.66 -4.23
CA THR A 120 -6.01 1.54 -4.06
C THR A 120 -5.50 0.18 -4.54
N ALA A 121 -6.16 -0.92 -4.17
CA ALA A 121 -5.75 -2.26 -4.60
C ALA A 121 -5.85 -2.46 -6.13
N ARG A 122 -6.81 -1.80 -6.79
CA ARG A 122 -7.00 -1.87 -8.24
C ARG A 122 -6.04 -0.95 -9.00
N GLN A 123 -5.82 0.27 -8.51
CA GLN A 123 -5.09 1.32 -9.23
C GLN A 123 -3.61 1.39 -8.84
N ASP A 124 -3.30 1.24 -7.55
CA ASP A 124 -1.95 1.38 -7.00
C ASP A 124 -1.24 0.02 -6.82
N GLY A 125 -1.83 -1.08 -7.33
CA GLY A 125 -1.20 -2.41 -7.33
C GLY A 125 -1.12 -3.08 -5.96
N GLY A 126 -1.97 -2.67 -5.01
CA GLY A 126 -2.05 -3.32 -3.70
C GLY A 126 -2.31 -4.83 -3.80
N LEU A 127 -1.74 -5.61 -2.87
CA LEU A 127 -1.86 -7.07 -2.79
C LEU A 127 -1.19 -7.87 -3.92
N GLY A 128 -0.22 -7.26 -4.63
CA GLY A 128 0.49 -7.92 -5.72
C GLY A 128 -0.20 -7.79 -7.08
N ASN A 129 -1.21 -6.91 -7.19
CA ASN A 129 -1.82 -6.56 -8.46
C ASN A 129 -0.87 -5.68 -9.29
N PRO A 130 -0.86 -5.82 -10.63
CA PRO A 130 -0.13 -4.89 -11.47
C PRO A 130 -0.71 -3.48 -11.30
N VAL A 131 0.16 -2.48 -11.10
CA VAL A 131 -0.23 -1.08 -11.27
C VAL A 131 -0.72 -0.91 -12.70
N THR A 132 -1.88 -0.30 -12.92
CA THR A 132 -2.35 0.02 -14.27
C THR A 132 -1.56 1.20 -14.81
N ALA A 133 -0.31 0.96 -15.20
CA ALA A 133 0.54 1.81 -16.01
C ALA A 133 1.41 0.91 -16.89
N THR A 134 1.22 1.05 -18.20
CA THR A 134 1.98 0.48 -19.33
C THR A 134 3.22 -0.35 -19.00
N ALA A 135 3.12 -1.64 -19.33
CA ALA A 135 4.16 -2.64 -19.15
C ALA A 135 5.50 -2.23 -19.77
N LYS A 136 6.55 -2.22 -18.95
CA LYS A 136 7.86 -2.79 -19.33
C LYS A 136 8.40 -3.56 -18.13
N ALA A 137 8.55 -4.86 -18.37
CA ALA A 137 9.09 -5.83 -17.42
C ALA A 137 10.53 -5.45 -17.05
N ILE A 138 10.81 -5.45 -15.74
CA ILE A 138 12.16 -5.47 -15.18
C ILE A 138 12.33 -6.79 -14.44
N ASP A 139 13.50 -7.40 -14.66
CA ASP A 139 13.87 -8.77 -14.36
C ASP A 139 13.38 -9.31 -13.01
N LYS A 140 12.70 -10.46 -13.06
CA LYS A 140 12.34 -11.21 -11.85
C LYS A 140 13.61 -11.79 -11.22
N PRO A 141 13.91 -11.55 -9.94
CA PRO A 141 14.98 -12.24 -9.26
C PRO A 141 14.69 -13.76 -9.20
N TRP A 142 15.74 -14.54 -9.43
CA TRP A 142 15.78 -16.00 -9.46
C TRP A 142 14.89 -16.64 -8.38
N ARG A 143 13.89 -17.42 -8.81
CA ARG A 143 13.06 -18.25 -7.92
C ARG A 143 13.71 -19.62 -7.74
N CYS A 144 14.05 -19.94 -6.50
CA CYS A 144 14.50 -21.27 -6.11
C CYS A 144 13.29 -22.23 -6.05
N GLY A 145 13.34 -23.35 -6.80
CA GLY A 145 12.42 -24.48 -6.60
C GLY A 145 11.40 -24.77 -7.71
N GLN A 146 11.66 -24.43 -8.97
CA GLN A 146 11.01 -25.10 -10.09
C GLN A 146 12.00 -26.13 -10.64
N THR A 147 11.69 -27.40 -10.40
CA THR A 147 12.36 -28.55 -11.01
C THR A 147 12.08 -28.60 -12.50
#